data_AF-A0A7C9E3W6-F1
#
_entry.id   AF-A0A7C9E3W6-F1
#
_cell.length_a   1.000
_cell.length_b   1.000
_cell.length_c   1.000
_cell.angle_alpha   90.00
_cell.angle_beta   90.00
_cell.angle_gamma   90.00
#
_symmetry.space_group_name_H-M   'P 1'
#
loop_
_entity.id
_entity.type
_entity.pdbx_description
1 polymer ?
#
loop_
_entity_poly.entity_id
_entity_poly.type
_entity_poly.pdbx_seq_one_letter_code
_entity_poly.pdbx_strand_id
1 'polypeptide(L)'
;ASFDLSRSSLRLLFLSPLPSSSSDQPAVANDVTVDAAGDAYVTNSGGNVIWKVDINGSPSILSRSPLFTHYPVDRTSPYSYCGLNGAVYMPSKGYLLVVQSNTG
;
A
#
# COMPACT_ATOMS: atom_id res chain seq x y z
N ALA A 1 5.98 -10.27 1.59
CA ALA A 1 6.25 -11.54 2.29
C ALA A 1 6.80 -11.21 3.67
N SER A 2 6.54 -12.04 4.67
CA SER A 2 7.07 -11.89 6.03
C SER A 2 8.02 -13.04 6.37
N PHE A 3 9.12 -12.72 7.05
CA PHE A 3 10.16 -13.69 7.43
C PHE A 3 10.45 -13.58 8.93
N ASP A 4 10.71 -14.71 9.56
CA ASP A 4 11.26 -14.78 10.91
C ASP A 4 12.75 -14.45 10.86
N LEU A 5 13.11 -13.29 11.43
CA LEU A 5 14.49 -12.79 11.52
C LEU A 5 15.16 -13.11 12.85
N SER A 6 14.47 -13.79 13.78
CA SER A 6 15.04 -14.17 15.09
C SER A 6 16.06 -15.31 14.99
N ARG A 7 16.14 -15.95 13.83
CA ARG A 7 17.01 -17.10 13.54
C ARG A 7 18.08 -16.74 12.53
N SER A 8 19.18 -17.48 12.54
CA SER A 8 20.26 -17.35 11.55
C SER A 8 19.86 -17.75 10.13
N SER A 9 18.73 -18.45 9.96
CA SER A 9 18.14 -18.77 8.66
C SER A 9 16.82 -18.01 8.46
N LEU A 10 16.66 -17.40 7.29
CA LEU A 10 15.42 -16.72 6.88
C LEU A 10 14.30 -17.75 6.70
N ARG A 11 13.39 -17.83 7.68
CA ARG A 11 12.19 -18.67 7.57
C ARG A 11 11.02 -17.81 7.08
N LEU A 12 10.47 -18.16 5.92
CA LEU A 12 9.22 -17.55 5.43
C LEU A 12 8.08 -17.87 6.41
N LEU A 13 7.40 -16.83 6.89
CA LEU A 13 6.18 -16.95 7.70
C LEU A 13 4.96 -17.03 6.79
N PHE A 14 4.82 -16.06 5.88
CA PHE A 14 3.76 -16.05 4.89
C PHE A 14 4.12 -15.20 3.66
N LEU A 15 3.49 -15.55 2.53
CA LEU A 15 3.43 -14.74 1.33
C LEU A 15 1.98 -14.25 1.16
N SER A 16 1.80 -12.94 1.00
CA SER A 16 0.49 -12.30 0.88
C SER A 16 0.31 -11.74 -0.53
N PRO A 17 -0.36 -12.45 -1.45
CA PRO A 17 -0.65 -11.94 -2.78
C PRO A 17 -1.66 -10.80 -2.70
N LEU A 18 -1.24 -9.58 -3.07
CA LEU A 18 -2.12 -8.42 -2.99
C LEU A 18 -3.17 -8.47 -4.11
N PRO A 19 -4.47 -8.33 -3.80
CA PRO A 19 -5.53 -8.44 -4.79
C PRO A 19 -5.52 -7.25 -5.75
N SER A 20 -5.79 -7.50 -7.03
CA SER A 20 -5.92 -6.45 -8.04
C SER A 20 -7.05 -5.47 -7.69
N SER A 21 -6.85 -4.19 -8.01
CA SER A 21 -7.87 -3.18 -7.80
C SER A 21 -8.94 -3.21 -8.89
N SER A 22 -8.58 -3.52 -10.14
CA SER A 22 -9.52 -3.70 -11.26
C SER A 22 -8.80 -4.46 -12.38
N SER A 23 -9.52 -4.85 -13.45
CA SER A 23 -8.90 -5.43 -14.65
C SER A 23 -8.00 -4.44 -15.40
N ASP A 24 -8.29 -3.14 -15.26
CA ASP A 24 -7.73 -2.10 -16.14
C ASP A 24 -6.59 -1.32 -15.49
N GLN A 25 -6.32 -1.55 -14.19
CA GLN A 25 -5.24 -0.88 -13.46
C GLN A 25 -4.30 -1.90 -12.82
N PRO A 26 -2.99 -1.84 -13.12
CA PRO A 26 -2.03 -2.77 -12.56
C PRO A 26 -1.93 -2.58 -11.04
N ALA A 27 -1.83 -3.70 -10.33
CA ALA A 27 -1.46 -3.70 -8.91
C ALA A 27 0.03 -3.42 -8.80
N VAL A 28 0.39 -2.19 -8.43
CA VAL A 28 1.78 -1.75 -8.24
C VAL A 28 1.96 -1.40 -6.78
N ALA A 29 2.37 -2.38 -5.97
CA ALA A 29 2.74 -2.13 -4.59
C ALA A 29 3.98 -1.25 -4.51
N ASN A 30 3.94 -0.25 -3.62
CA ASN A 30 5.02 0.72 -3.47
C ASN A 30 5.55 0.78 -2.04
N ASP A 31 4.87 1.48 -1.15
CA ASP A 31 5.31 1.65 0.24
C ASP A 31 4.46 0.83 1.21
N VAL A 32 5.01 0.56 2.39
CA VAL A 32 4.36 -0.19 3.46
C VAL A 32 4.61 0.43 4.83
N THR A 33 3.57 0.50 5.65
CA THR A 33 3.69 0.84 7.07
C THR A 33 2.94 -0.19 7.91
N VAL A 34 3.26 -0.30 9.20
CA VAL A 34 2.69 -1.29 10.10
C VAL A 34 2.16 -0.57 11.34
N ASP A 35 0.96 -0.93 11.79
CA ASP A 35 0.39 -0.40 13.02
C ASP A 35 0.85 -1.15 14.27
N ALA A 36 0.38 -0.69 15.44
CA ALA A 36 0.74 -1.30 16.72
C ALA A 36 0.14 -2.71 16.92
N ALA A 37 -0.89 -3.09 16.16
CA ALA A 37 -1.45 -4.44 16.17
C ALA A 37 -0.69 -5.39 15.22
N GLY A 38 0.22 -4.85 14.40
CA GLY A 38 0.99 -5.59 13.42
C GLY A 38 0.28 -5.78 12.09
N ASP A 39 -0.82 -5.06 11.85
CA ASP A 39 -1.43 -5.00 10.53
C ASP A 39 -0.58 -4.09 9.63
N ALA A 40 -0.31 -4.55 8.41
CA ALA A 40 0.44 -3.80 7.42
C ALA A 40 -0.50 -3.10 6.43
N TYR A 41 -0.14 -1.89 6.02
CA TYR A 41 -0.88 -1.06 5.08
C TYR A 41 0.04 -0.74 3.89
N VAL A 42 -0.41 -1.09 2.69
CA VAL A 42 0.40 -1.03 1.48
C VAL A 42 -0.26 -0.10 0.47
N THR A 43 0.50 0.83 -0.10
CA THR A 43 0.02 1.69 -1.17
C THR A 43 0.06 0.99 -2.52
N ASN A 44 -0.95 1.26 -3.34
CA ASN A 44 -0.97 0.84 -4.74
C ASN A 44 -0.82 2.04 -5.67
N SER A 45 0.38 2.23 -6.23
CA SER A 45 0.65 3.36 -7.14
C SER A 45 -0.08 3.27 -8.46
N GLY A 46 -0.36 2.08 -8.98
CA GLY A 46 -1.08 1.92 -10.25
C GLY A 46 -2.60 1.96 -10.06
N GLY A 47 -3.08 1.25 -9.04
CA GLY A 47 -4.50 1.03 -8.81
C GLY A 47 -5.20 2.06 -7.92
N ASN A 48 -4.46 2.98 -7.28
CA ASN A 48 -4.97 3.97 -6.34
C ASN A 48 -5.89 3.37 -5.27
N VAL A 49 -5.39 2.35 -4.59
CA VAL A 49 -6.04 1.73 -3.43
C VAL A 49 -5.04 1.61 -2.30
N ILE A 50 -5.56 1.46 -1.08
CA ILE A 50 -4.76 1.05 0.07
C ILE A 50 -5.12 -0.40 0.35
N TRP A 51 -4.12 -1.28 0.37
CA TRP A 51 -4.30 -2.64 0.90
C TRP A 51 -4.04 -2.68 2.39
N LYS A 52 -4.71 -3.60 3.07
CA LYS A 52 -4.39 -4.03 4.42
C LYS A 52 -3.99 -5.49 4.37
N VAL A 53 -2.90 -5.85 5.03
CA VAL A 53 -2.50 -7.24 5.29
C VAL A 53 -2.57 -7.43 6.80
N ASP A 54 -3.42 -8.34 7.25
CA ASP A 54 -3.54 -8.59 8.68
C ASP A 54 -2.30 -9.31 9.26
N ILE A 55 -2.25 -9.43 10.58
CA ILE A 55 -1.17 -10.14 11.29
C ILE A 55 -0.96 -11.59 10.85
N ASN A 56 -1.98 -12.23 10.26
CA ASN A 56 -1.90 -13.60 9.74
C ASN A 56 -1.47 -13.65 8.27
N GLY A 57 -1.20 -12.50 7.65
CA GLY A 57 -0.81 -12.39 6.26
C GLY A 57 -1.98 -12.36 5.28
N SER A 58 -3.21 -12.15 5.73
CA SER A 58 -4.40 -12.11 4.86
C SER A 58 -4.56 -10.72 4.23
N PRO A 59 -4.47 -10.60 2.89
CA PRO A 59 -4.58 -9.32 2.22
C PRO A 59 -6.04 -8.97 1.90
N SER A 60 -6.37 -7.69 2.02
CA SER A 60 -7.67 -7.12 1.64
C SER A 60 -7.48 -5.69 1.14
N ILE A 61 -8.52 -5.12 0.53
CA ILE A 61 -8.51 -3.71 0.15
C ILE A 61 -9.16 -2.92 1.28
N LEU A 62 -8.37 -2.06 1.91
CA LEU A 62 -8.84 -1.18 2.97
C LEU A 62 -9.71 -0.05 2.41
N SER A 63 -9.25 0.59 1.33
CA SER A 63 -9.92 1.75 0.78
C SER A 63 -9.71 1.90 -0.72
N ARG A 64 -10.77 2.35 -1.39
CA ARG A 64 -10.86 2.68 -2.82
C ARG A 64 -11.51 4.04 -3.01
N SER A 65 -11.09 5.01 -2.21
CA SER A 65 -11.72 6.33 -2.22
C SER A 65 -11.53 7.01 -3.58
N PRO A 66 -12.59 7.59 -4.18
CA PRO A 66 -12.44 8.38 -5.40
C PRO A 66 -11.60 9.64 -5.17
N LEU A 67 -11.36 10.04 -3.91
CA LEU A 67 -10.47 11.15 -3.57
C LEU A 67 -9.02 10.90 -3.99
N PHE A 68 -8.57 9.65 -4.10
CA PHE A 68 -7.21 9.30 -4.54
C PHE A 68 -6.94 9.65 -6.00
N THR A 69 -7.97 9.98 -6.78
CA THR A 69 -7.86 10.38 -8.18
C THR A 69 -8.62 11.67 -8.48
N HIS A 70 -8.97 12.44 -7.44
CA HIS A 70 -9.80 13.64 -7.60
C HIS A 70 -9.03 14.81 -8.23
N TYR A 71 -7.74 14.95 -7.90
CA TYR A 71 -6.91 16.01 -8.45
C TYR A 71 -6.43 15.67 -9.88
N PRO A 72 -6.49 16.63 -10.81
CA PRO A 72 -6.06 16.39 -12.19
C PRO A 72 -4.55 16.16 -12.26
N VAL A 73 -4.17 15.23 -13.14
CA VAL A 73 -2.77 14.84 -13.38
C VAL A 73 -2.45 15.09 -14.85
N ASP A 74 -1.35 15.77 -15.14
CA ASP A 74 -0.81 15.83 -16.49
C ASP A 74 -0.27 14.44 -16.89
N ARG A 75 -1.00 13.76 -17.77
CA ARG A 75 -0.65 12.41 -18.22
C ARG A 75 0.61 12.34 -19.07
N THR A 76 1.10 13.48 -19.57
CA THR A 76 2.35 13.54 -20.35
C THR A 76 3.59 13.67 -19.47
N SER A 77 3.42 14.05 -18.20
CA SER A 77 4.52 14.18 -17.25
C SER A 77 5.12 12.81 -16.90
N PRO A 78 6.45 12.71 -16.69
CA PRO A 78 7.07 11.51 -16.13
C PRO A 78 6.39 11.08 -14.83
N TYR A 79 6.18 9.77 -14.66
CA TYR A 79 5.54 9.19 -13.48
C TYR A 79 4.09 9.65 -13.22
N SER A 80 3.39 10.18 -14.24
CA SER A 80 1.96 10.52 -14.15
C SER A 80 1.06 9.33 -13.77
N TYR A 81 1.52 8.10 -14.04
CA TYR A 81 0.86 6.86 -13.65
C TYR A 81 1.10 6.45 -12.19
N CYS A 82 2.04 7.09 -11.48
CA CYS A 82 2.36 6.79 -10.08
C CYS A 82 1.44 7.59 -9.14
N GLY A 83 0.34 6.97 -8.73
CA GLY A 83 -0.59 7.50 -7.74
C GLY A 83 -0.09 7.40 -6.30
N LEU A 84 -0.85 6.72 -5.43
CA LEU A 84 -0.46 6.54 -4.02
C LEU A 84 0.94 5.92 -3.91
N ASN A 85 1.81 6.52 -3.10
CA ASN A 85 3.22 6.14 -3.01
C ASN A 85 3.64 5.96 -1.56
N GLY A 86 3.98 7.03 -0.83
CA GLY A 86 4.44 6.91 0.56
C GLY A 86 3.30 6.65 1.57
N ALA A 87 3.61 5.93 2.64
CA ALA A 87 2.70 5.68 3.76
C ALA A 87 3.41 5.68 5.12
N VAL A 88 2.81 6.34 6.11
CA VAL A 88 3.30 6.37 7.50
C VAL A 88 2.14 6.22 8.48
N TYR A 89 2.25 5.28 9.41
CA TYR A 89 1.37 5.20 10.57
C TYR A 89 1.80 6.18 11.67
N MET A 90 0.83 6.87 12.27
CA MET A 90 1.03 7.79 13.39
C MET A 90 0.42 7.22 14.68
N PRO A 91 1.20 6.49 15.51
CA PRO A 91 0.66 5.78 16.68
C PRO A 91 -0.05 6.69 17.69
N SER A 92 0.45 7.90 17.89
CA SER A 92 -0.11 8.85 18.86
C SER A 92 -1.51 9.36 18.49
N LYS A 93 -1.90 9.25 17.21
CA LYS A 93 -3.17 9.78 16.68
C LYS A 93 -4.03 8.74 15.97
N GLY A 94 -3.52 7.53 15.75
CA GLY A 94 -4.26 6.41 15.18
C GLY A 94 -4.66 6.60 13.71
N TYR A 95 -3.89 7.34 12.91
CA TYR A 95 -4.14 7.49 11.47
C TYR A 95 -2.95 7.09 10.61
N LEU A 96 -3.25 6.81 9.34
CA LEU A 96 -2.29 6.64 8.27
C LEU A 96 -2.18 7.95 7.49
N LEU A 97 -0.96 8.46 7.32
CA LEU A 97 -0.66 9.46 6.32
C LEU A 97 -0.26 8.73 5.04
N VAL A 98 -0.92 9.04 3.93
CA VAL A 98 -0.60 8.49 2.61
C VAL A 98 -0.42 9.64 1.65
N VAL A 99 0.61 9.58 0.80
CA VAL A 99 0.93 10.62 -0.18
C VAL A 99 0.84 10.09 -1.60
N GLN A 100 0.66 11.00 -2.55
CA GLN A 100 0.49 10.69 -3.96
C GLN A 100 1.59 11.37 -4.77
N SER A 101 2.26 10.63 -5.66
CA SER A 101 3.40 11.19 -6.39
C SER A 101 2.98 12.08 -7.55
N ASN A 102 1.93 11.69 -8.28
CA ASN A 102 1.52 12.36 -9.51
C ASN A 102 0.73 13.67 -9.31
N THR A 103 0.42 14.04 -8.06
CA THR A 103 -0.28 15.29 -7.73
C THR A 103 0.54 16.25 -6.84
N GLY A 104 1.74 15.83 -6.42
CA GLY A 104 2.44 16.42 -5.28
C GLY A 104 1.78 16.08 -3.95
#